data_AF-A0A396SM55-F1
#
_entry.id   AF-A0A396SM55-F1
#
_cell.length_a   1.000
_cell.length_b   1.000
_cell.length_c   1.000
_cell.angle_alpha   90.00
_cell.angle_beta   90.00
_cell.angle_gamma   90.00
#
_symmetry.space_group_name_H-M   'P 1'
#
loop_
_entity.id
_entity.type
_entity.pdbx_description
1 polymer ?
#
loop_
_entity_poly.entity_id
_entity_poly.type
_entity_poly.pdbx_seq_one_letter_code
_entity_poly.pdbx_strand_id
1 'polypeptide(L)'
;MNKEQFETKLSEIYGGTVTPLTAYVNPHAVMVCKCNKCGVSFFSKAGHMLGKQHQQHLCNMPYGDKNGERLEHVSARHKAKGKKKDQQALLNKVNEMIWEDYSYQQIAQELKVNPNILKHYFKSEGLIE
;
A
#
# COMPACT_ATOMS: atom_id res chain seq x y z
N MET A 1 -21.76 12.38 15.13
CA MET A 1 -22.11 13.29 14.02
C MET A 1 -23.40 12.79 13.43
N ASN A 2 -24.43 13.64 13.44
CA ASN A 2 -25.77 13.31 12.94
C ASN A 2 -25.90 13.72 11.46
N LYS A 3 -26.98 13.31 10.79
CA LYS A 3 -27.22 13.60 9.36
C LYS A 3 -27.15 15.10 9.04
N GLU A 4 -27.85 15.94 9.81
CA GLU A 4 -27.87 17.39 9.59
C GLU A 4 -26.47 18.01 9.75
N GLN A 5 -25.73 17.60 10.79
CA GLN A 5 -24.36 18.06 11.01
C GLN A 5 -23.42 17.67 9.86
N PHE A 6 -23.63 16.50 9.27
CA PHE A 6 -22.88 16.06 8.10
C PHE A 6 -23.18 16.96 6.89
N GLU A 7 -24.44 17.23 6.61
CA GLU A 7 -24.88 18.06 5.49
C GLU A 7 -24.39 19.51 5.62
N THR A 8 -24.44 20.09 6.82
CA THR A 8 -23.89 21.44 7.08
C THR A 8 -22.40 21.49 6.80
N LYS A 9 -21.61 20.56 7.36
CA LYS A 9 -20.15 20.51 7.13
C LYS A 9 -19.80 20.24 5.67
N LEU A 10 -20.59 19.41 4.99
CA LEU A 10 -20.39 19.15 3.58
C LEU A 10 -20.63 20.42 2.76
N SER A 11 -21.67 21.19 3.11
CA SER A 11 -21.95 22.47 2.47
C SER A 11 -20.85 23.50 2.73
N GLU A 12 -20.30 23.56 3.95
CA GLU A 12 -19.17 24.43 4.30
C GLU A 12 -17.92 24.13 3.45
N ILE A 13 -17.60 22.85 3.25
CA ILE A 13 -16.39 22.43 2.51
C ILE A 13 -16.55 22.62 1.01
N TYR A 14 -17.72 22.26 0.46
CA TYR A 14 -17.94 22.22 -0.99
C TYR A 14 -18.76 23.41 -1.51
N GLY A 15 -19.16 24.36 -0.67
CA GLY A 15 -20.01 25.48 -1.06
C GLY A 15 -21.34 25.05 -1.68
N GLY A 16 -21.92 23.94 -1.22
CA GLY A 16 -23.14 23.35 -1.79
C GLY A 16 -22.97 22.67 -3.16
N THR A 17 -21.75 22.57 -3.70
CA THR A 17 -21.52 21.93 -5.01
C THR A 17 -21.65 20.40 -4.97
N VAL A 18 -21.46 19.77 -3.81
CA VAL A 18 -21.57 18.32 -3.65
C VAL A 18 -22.79 17.98 -2.81
N THR A 19 -23.68 17.18 -3.37
CA THR A 19 -24.92 16.72 -2.73
C THR A 19 -24.90 15.21 -2.50
N PRO A 20 -25.18 14.72 -1.28
CA PRO A 20 -25.33 13.30 -1.03
C PRO A 20 -26.64 12.80 -1.65
N LEU A 21 -26.59 11.70 -2.40
CA LEU A 21 -27.77 11.02 -2.96
C LEU A 21 -28.31 9.94 -2.02
N THR A 22 -27.45 9.40 -1.15
CA THR A 22 -27.82 8.40 -0.13
C THR A 22 -27.77 8.99 1.26
N ALA A 23 -28.62 8.52 2.16
CA ALA A 23 -28.65 8.97 3.55
C ALA A 23 -27.31 8.71 4.27
N TYR A 24 -26.92 9.65 5.13
CA TYR A 24 -25.80 9.47 6.05
C TYR A 24 -26.14 8.45 7.14
N VAL A 25 -25.28 7.44 7.31
CA VAL A 25 -25.42 6.42 8.36
C VAL A 25 -24.35 6.63 9.44
N ASN A 26 -23.07 6.62 9.05
CA ASN A 26 -21.94 6.86 9.95
C ASN A 26 -20.72 7.36 9.15
N PRO A 27 -19.64 7.85 9.80
CA PRO A 27 -18.47 8.39 9.10
C PRO A 27 -17.71 7.37 8.24
N HIS A 28 -17.83 6.08 8.55
CA HIS A 28 -17.13 4.99 7.85
C HIS A 28 -17.95 4.39 6.70
N ALA A 29 -19.24 4.69 6.64
CA ALA A 29 -20.17 4.20 5.64
C ALA A 29 -19.87 4.80 4.27
N VAL A 30 -19.95 3.96 3.24
CA VAL A 30 -19.86 4.37 1.85
C VAL A 30 -21.21 4.93 1.43
N MET A 31 -21.19 6.10 0.81
CA MET A 31 -22.35 6.82 0.30
C MET A 31 -22.12 7.25 -1.14
N VAL A 32 -23.22 7.47 -1.85
CA VAL A 32 -23.21 8.03 -3.20
C VAL A 32 -23.37 9.54 -3.08
N CYS A 33 -22.43 10.28 -3.65
CA CYS A 33 -22.46 11.72 -3.76
C CYS A 33 -22.50 12.12 -5.24
N LYS A 34 -23.11 13.26 -5.52
CA LYS A 34 -23.08 13.89 -6.85
C LYS A 34 -22.48 15.27 -6.72
N CYS A 35 -21.50 15.58 -7.55
CA CYS A 35 -21.01 16.94 -7.69
C CYS A 35 -21.77 17.65 -8.81
N ASN A 36 -22.46 18.74 -8.48
CA ASN A 36 -23.20 19.57 -9.45
C ASN A 36 -22.26 20.41 -10.33
N LYS A 37 -21.02 20.66 -9.88
CA LYS A 37 -20.02 21.41 -10.64
C LYS A 37 -19.42 20.61 -11.80
N CYS A 38 -19.09 19.34 -11.59
CA CYS A 38 -18.51 18.47 -12.63
C CYS A 38 -19.50 17.41 -13.17
N GLY A 39 -20.69 17.30 -12.57
CA GLY A 39 -21.74 16.35 -12.97
C GLY A 39 -21.49 14.90 -12.56
N VAL A 40 -20.33 14.58 -11.97
CA VAL A 40 -19.94 13.20 -11.64
C VAL A 40 -20.66 12.71 -10.38
N SER A 41 -21.25 11.52 -10.48
CA SER A 41 -21.75 10.74 -9.36
C SER A 41 -20.70 9.72 -8.93
N PHE A 42 -20.47 9.59 -7.62
CA PHE A 42 -19.36 8.81 -7.12
C PHE A 42 -19.56 8.25 -5.71
N PHE A 43 -18.81 7.18 -5.40
CA PHE A 43 -18.83 6.52 -4.10
C PHE A 43 -17.71 7.07 -3.21
N SER A 44 -18.05 7.52 -2.01
CA SER A 44 -17.07 7.96 -1.02
C SER A 44 -17.54 7.66 0.40
N LYS A 45 -16.60 7.59 1.34
CA LYS A 45 -16.93 7.50 2.76
C LYS A 45 -17.29 8.89 3.28
N ALA A 46 -18.31 8.99 4.13
CA ALA A 46 -18.71 10.27 4.72
C ALA A 46 -17.53 10.99 5.42
N GLY A 47 -16.69 10.25 6.14
CA GLY A 47 -15.50 10.80 6.80
C GLY A 47 -14.39 11.27 5.85
N HIS A 48 -14.28 10.69 4.65
CA HIS A 48 -13.31 11.16 3.65
C HIS A 48 -13.76 12.48 3.01
N MET A 49 -15.08 12.66 2.84
CA MET A 49 -15.65 13.89 2.31
C MET A 49 -15.42 15.09 3.22
N LEU A 50 -15.41 14.87 4.54
CA LEU A 50 -15.19 15.93 5.54
C LEU A 50 -13.76 15.99 6.08
N GLY A 51 -12.93 14.99 5.76
CA GLY A 51 -11.63 14.78 6.37
C GLY A 51 -10.50 15.47 5.60
N LYS A 52 -9.47 14.68 5.28
CA LYS A 52 -8.22 15.18 4.68
C LYS A 52 -8.46 15.67 3.25
N GLN A 53 -7.88 16.82 2.90
CA GLN A 53 -8.04 17.45 1.58
C GLN A 53 -7.72 16.53 0.40
N HIS A 54 -6.72 15.63 0.52
CA HIS A 54 -6.37 14.67 -0.55
C HIS A 54 -7.37 13.51 -0.70
N GLN A 55 -8.32 13.35 0.22
CA GLN A 55 -9.39 12.34 0.16
C GLN A 55 -10.73 12.95 -0.30
N GLN A 56 -10.80 14.28 -0.32
CA GLN A 56 -11.97 15.04 -0.75
C GLN A 56 -12.16 14.94 -2.26
N HIS A 57 -13.38 15.17 -2.72
CA HIS A 57 -13.68 15.19 -4.14
C HIS A 57 -13.04 16.41 -4.81
N LEU A 58 -12.31 16.18 -5.91
CA LEU A 58 -11.74 17.22 -6.75
C LEU A 58 -12.44 17.21 -8.10
N CYS A 59 -13.06 18.34 -8.47
CA CYS A 59 -13.71 18.48 -9.77
C CYS A 59 -12.70 18.39 -10.91
N ASN A 60 -13.12 17.85 -12.05
CA ASN A 60 -12.35 17.73 -13.28
C ASN A 60 -11.06 16.89 -13.19
N MET A 61 -10.79 16.28 -12.04
CA MET A 61 -9.87 15.15 -11.99
C MET A 61 -10.69 13.91 -12.30
N PRO A 62 -10.40 13.20 -13.41
CA PRO A 62 -11.00 11.88 -13.61
C PRO A 62 -10.57 11.00 -12.43
N TYR A 63 -11.37 9.98 -12.11
CA TYR A 63 -11.03 8.99 -11.09
C TYR A 63 -9.66 8.34 -11.43
N GLY A 64 -8.57 8.93 -10.93
CA GLY A 64 -7.21 8.75 -11.42
C GLY A 64 -6.20 9.59 -10.63
N ASP A 65 -4.93 9.55 -11.04
CA ASP A 65 -3.88 10.34 -10.41
C ASP A 65 -3.99 11.85 -10.74
N LYS A 66 -3.05 12.66 -10.26
CA LYS A 66 -2.98 14.11 -10.54
C LYS A 66 -2.91 14.48 -12.03
N ASN A 67 -2.61 13.52 -12.90
CA ASN A 67 -2.55 13.67 -14.35
C ASN A 67 -3.80 13.12 -15.05
N GLY A 68 -4.73 12.57 -14.28
CA GLY A 68 -5.96 11.98 -14.78
C GLY A 68 -5.81 10.58 -15.37
N GLU A 69 -4.67 9.91 -15.13
CA GLU A 69 -4.50 8.51 -15.51
C GLU A 69 -5.31 7.64 -14.55
N ARG A 70 -6.29 6.92 -15.08
CA ARG A 70 -7.04 5.93 -14.32
C ARG A 70 -6.07 4.84 -13.93
N LEU A 71 -5.76 4.71 -12.64
CA LEU A 71 -4.94 3.60 -12.15
C LEU A 71 -5.58 2.30 -12.65
N GLU A 72 -4.91 1.58 -13.55
CA GLU A 72 -5.37 0.27 -14.06
C GLU A 72 -5.64 -0.71 -12.90
N HIS A 73 -5.03 -0.45 -11.74
CA HIS A 73 -5.25 -1.18 -10.51
C HIS A 73 -5.56 -0.24 -9.33
N VAL A 74 -6.80 -0.30 -8.84
CA VAL A 74 -7.17 0.27 -7.53
C VAL A 74 -6.52 -0.62 -6.47
N SER A 75 -5.50 -0.08 -5.82
CA SER A 75 -4.55 -0.78 -4.94
C SER A 75 -3.52 -1.64 -5.70
N ALA A 76 -2.34 -1.07 -5.92
CA ALA A 76 -1.15 -1.91 -5.78
C ALA A 76 -1.21 -2.47 -4.36
N ARG A 77 -1.55 -3.75 -4.22
CA ARG A 77 -1.32 -4.53 -2.99
C ARG A 77 0.06 -4.10 -2.51
N HIS A 78 0.15 -3.43 -1.35
CA HIS A 78 1.45 -3.07 -0.79
C HIS A 78 2.25 -4.37 -0.77
N LYS A 79 3.23 -4.53 -1.68
CA LYS A 79 4.14 -5.67 -1.62
C LYS A 79 4.76 -5.57 -0.24
N ALA A 80 4.49 -6.56 0.61
CA ALA A 80 4.95 -6.55 1.99
C ALA A 80 6.44 -6.19 1.98
N LYS A 81 6.78 -5.01 2.52
CA LYS A 81 8.15 -4.49 2.64
C LYS A 81 8.93 -5.25 3.72
N GLY A 82 8.62 -6.51 3.97
CA GLY A 82 9.28 -7.36 4.95
C GLY A 82 9.98 -8.50 4.22
N LYS A 83 11.32 -8.43 4.14
CA LYS A 83 12.30 -9.56 4.06
C LYS A 83 13.63 -9.21 3.40
N LYS A 84 13.76 -8.10 2.65
CA LYS A 84 15.05 -7.77 1.99
C LYS A 84 16.20 -7.49 2.97
N LYS A 85 15.94 -6.79 4.07
CA LYS A 85 16.97 -6.43 5.07
C LYS A 85 17.50 -7.66 5.82
N ASP A 86 16.62 -8.63 6.07
CA ASP A 86 16.93 -9.87 6.80
C ASP A 86 17.75 -10.85 5.94
N GLN A 87 17.42 -10.93 4.64
CA GLN A 87 18.17 -11.73 3.67
C GLN A 87 19.62 -11.23 3.49
N GLN A 88 19.82 -9.91 3.46
CA GLN A 88 21.15 -9.33 3.28
C GLN A 88 22.06 -9.59 4.49
N ALA A 89 21.51 -9.52 5.71
CA ALA A 89 22.25 -9.84 6.93
C ALA A 89 22.67 -11.33 6.97
N LEU A 90 21.79 -12.23 6.55
CA LEU A 90 22.11 -13.65 6.45
C LEU A 90 23.22 -13.93 5.43
N LEU A 91 23.16 -13.29 4.25
CA LEU A 91 24.19 -13.43 3.22
C LEU A 91 25.55 -12.91 3.68
N ASN A 92 25.59 -11.76 4.36
CA ASN A 92 26.84 -11.22 4.91
C ASN A 92 27.46 -12.21 5.91
N LYS A 93 26.65 -12.81 6.78
CA LYS A 93 27.13 -13.81 7.76
C LYS A 93 27.62 -15.10 7.11
N VAL A 94 26.98 -15.54 6.02
CA VAL A 94 27.47 -16.67 5.21
C VAL A 94 28.84 -16.34 4.63
N ASN A 95 29.01 -15.15 4.05
CA ASN A 95 30.28 -14.72 3.46
C ASN A 95 31.40 -14.62 4.49
N GLU A 96 31.12 -14.04 5.67
CA GLU A 96 32.10 -13.99 6.78
C GLU A 96 32.62 -15.39 7.15
N MET A 97 31.74 -16.38 7.29
CA MET A 97 32.18 -17.76 7.59
C MET A 97 32.92 -18.43 6.43
N ILE A 98 32.63 -18.06 5.18
CA ILE A 98 33.42 -18.51 4.02
C ILE A 98 34.84 -17.94 4.11
N TRP A 99 35.01 -16.67 4.50
CA TRP A 99 36.32 -16.06 4.73
C TRP A 99 37.10 -16.68 5.89
N GLU A 100 36.40 -17.23 6.89
CA GLU A 100 36.98 -17.98 8.01
C GLU A 100 37.25 -19.47 7.68
N ASP A 101 37.24 -19.85 6.40
CA ASP A 101 37.49 -21.22 5.89
C ASP A 101 36.51 -22.30 6.38
N TYR A 102 35.27 -21.92 6.75
CA TYR A 102 34.25 -22.90 7.10
C TYR A 102 33.73 -23.66 5.88
N SER A 103 33.55 -24.97 6.03
CA SER A 103 32.88 -25.80 5.03
C SER A 103 31.39 -25.50 4.96
N TYR A 104 30.78 -25.72 3.80
CA TYR A 104 29.34 -25.55 3.61
C TYR A 104 28.48 -26.37 4.59
N GLN A 105 28.99 -27.50 5.09
CA GLN A 105 28.30 -28.34 6.08
C GLN A 105 28.31 -27.70 7.47
N GLN A 106 29.42 -27.07 7.87
CA GLN A 106 29.54 -26.38 9.15
C GLN A 106 28.68 -25.10 9.17
N ILE A 107 28.70 -24.33 8.06
CA ILE A 107 27.84 -23.16 7.88
C ILE A 107 26.36 -23.54 7.97
N ALA A 108 25.98 -24.68 7.38
CA ALA A 108 24.60 -25.18 7.43
C ALA A 108 24.15 -25.51 8.86
N GLN A 109 25.02 -26.14 9.65
CA GLN A 109 24.75 -26.48 11.04
C GLN A 109 24.62 -25.23 11.91
N GLU A 110 25.53 -24.27 11.75
CA GLU A 110 25.58 -23.04 12.55
C GLU A 110 24.37 -22.12 12.26
N LEU A 111 24.04 -21.93 10.99
CA LEU A 111 22.90 -21.09 10.58
C LEU A 111 21.55 -21.83 10.59
N LYS A 112 21.54 -23.14 10.85
CA LYS A 112 20.35 -23.99 10.73
C LYS A 112 19.68 -23.88 9.35
N VAL A 113 20.49 -23.81 8.30
CA VAL A 113 20.07 -23.71 6.90
C VAL A 113 20.24 -25.06 6.22
N ASN A 114 19.42 -25.37 5.21
CA ASN A 114 19.54 -26.62 4.46
C ASN A 114 20.92 -26.72 3.76
N PRO A 115 21.73 -27.77 4.03
CA PRO A 115 23.06 -27.93 3.44
C PRO A 115 23.09 -27.94 1.91
N ASN A 116 22.02 -28.40 1.27
CA ASN A 116 21.94 -28.45 -0.19
C ASN A 116 21.87 -27.06 -0.83
N ILE A 117 21.27 -26.10 -0.13
CA ILE A 117 21.19 -24.71 -0.60
C ILE A 117 22.58 -24.09 -0.62
N LEU A 118 23.35 -24.28 0.45
CA LEU A 118 24.73 -23.81 0.54
C LEU A 118 25.65 -24.54 -0.43
N LYS A 119 25.47 -25.85 -0.63
CA LYS A 119 26.21 -26.61 -1.65
C LYS A 119 26.00 -26.03 -3.05
N HIS A 120 24.76 -25.68 -3.40
CA HIS A 120 24.47 -25.03 -4.68
C HIS A 120 25.11 -23.64 -4.77
N TYR A 121 25.07 -22.87 -3.69
CA TYR A 121 25.71 -21.54 -3.62
C TYR A 121 27.24 -21.64 -3.83
N PHE A 122 27.90 -22.57 -3.15
CA PHE A 122 29.34 -22.79 -3.30
C PHE A 122 29.71 -23.25 -4.72
N LYS A 123 28.88 -24.08 -5.36
CA LYS A 123 29.04 -24.45 -6.77
C LYS A 123 28.89 -23.26 -7.71
N SER A 124 27.90 -22.39 -7.47
CA SER A 124 27.71 -21.20 -8.33
C SER A 124 28.82 -20.17 -8.18
N GLU A 125 29.42 -20.06 -7.00
CA GLU A 125 30.56 -19.15 -6.73
C GLU A 125 31.91 -19.78 -7.10
N GLY A 126 31.93 -21.04 -7.58
CA GLY A 126 33.15 -21.75 -7.96
C GLY A 126 34.05 -22.16 -6.79
N LEU A 127 33.52 -22.18 -5.56
CA LEU A 127 34.22 -22.59 -4.34
C LEU A 127 34.38 -24.11 -4.25
N ILE A 128 33.50 -24.86 -4.93
CA ILE A 128 33.47 -26.33 -4.98
C ILE A 128 33.00 -26.76 -6.37
N GLU A 129 33.58 -27.83 -6.91
CA GLU A 129 33.16 -28.47 -8.17
C GLU A 129 31.79 -29.18 -8.08
#